data_AF-A0AAJ1HQ71-F1
#
_entry.id   AF-A0AAJ1HQ71-F1
#
_cell.length_a   1.000
_cell.length_b   1.000
_cell.length_c   1.000
_cell.angle_alpha   90.00
_cell.angle_beta   90.00
_cell.angle_gamma   90.00
#
_symmetry.space_group_name_H-M   'P 1'
#
loop_
_entity.id
_entity.type
_entity.pdbx_description
1 polymer ?
#
loop_
_entity_poly.entity_id
_entity_poly.type
_entity_poly.pdbx_seq_one_letter_code
_entity_poly.pdbx_strand_id
1 'polypeptide(L)'
;MMDLIGYVTSSITAVYQKIAYLYQLEIEVNDDYELSVPTLTVEECHETALNRNVRLWMFRALKCMAHDINNLVTLYNKQQLIDWDADGEPLTPPYSVVMPTSLAFSEVKTVLDDDFKRALELLGQLERYANDMKGD
;
A
#
# COMPACT_ATOMS: atom_id res chain seq x y z
N MET A 1 -4.68 -23.93 6.85
CA MET A 1 -3.37 -23.28 6.61
C MET A 1 -3.50 -22.49 5.32
N MET A 2 -3.18 -21.20 5.34
CA MET A 2 -3.36 -20.31 4.19
C MET A 2 -2.26 -20.57 3.16
N ASP A 3 -2.61 -20.68 1.88
CA ASP A 3 -1.63 -20.79 0.80
C ASP A 3 -1.08 -19.42 0.40
N LEU A 4 -0.03 -19.41 -0.43
CA LEU A 4 0.65 -18.19 -0.87
C LEU A 4 -0.30 -17.22 -1.60
N ILE A 5 -1.18 -17.74 -2.46
CA ILE A 5 -2.09 -16.91 -3.27
C ILE A 5 -3.09 -16.23 -2.34
N GLY A 6 -3.73 -16.99 -1.46
CA GLY A 6 -4.65 -16.45 -0.46
C GLY A 6 -3.98 -15.44 0.46
N TYR A 7 -2.74 -15.70 0.88
CA TYR A 7 -1.94 -14.79 1.70
C TYR A 7 -1.62 -13.47 1.02
N VAL A 8 -1.09 -13.50 -0.20
CA VAL A 8 -0.81 -12.27 -0.95
C VAL A 8 -2.09 -11.49 -1.21
N THR A 9 -3.16 -12.16 -1.64
CA THR A 9 -4.45 -11.51 -1.93
C THR A 9 -5.05 -10.83 -0.72
N SER A 10 -5.12 -11.51 0.44
CA SER A 10 -5.70 -10.93 1.64
C SER A 10 -4.86 -9.76 2.16
N SER A 11 -3.53 -9.86 2.11
CA SER A 11 -2.64 -8.83 2.61
C SER A 11 -2.69 -7.57 1.74
N ILE A 12 -2.70 -7.71 0.41
CA ILE A 12 -2.88 -6.56 -0.49
C ILE A 12 -4.29 -5.97 -0.33
N THR A 13 -5.32 -6.81 -0.16
CA THR A 13 -6.68 -6.32 0.10
C THR A 13 -6.75 -5.45 1.37
N ALA A 14 -6.06 -5.85 2.44
CA ALA A 14 -5.99 -5.05 3.67
C ALA A 14 -5.28 -3.70 3.43
N VAL A 15 -4.20 -3.69 2.64
CA VAL A 15 -3.53 -2.45 2.22
C VAL A 15 -4.47 -1.55 1.41
N TYR A 16 -5.19 -2.11 0.43
CA TYR A 16 -6.16 -1.36 -0.38
C TYR A 16 -7.32 -0.78 0.42
N GLN A 17 -7.84 -1.53 1.39
CA GLN A 17 -8.84 -1.02 2.32
C GLN A 17 -8.30 0.19 3.12
N LYS A 18 -7.04 0.13 3.56
CA LYS A 18 -6.42 1.25 4.26
C LYS A 18 -6.15 2.45 3.35
N ILE A 19 -5.75 2.23 2.10
CA ILE A 19 -5.62 3.30 1.10
C ILE A 19 -6.97 3.99 0.86
N ALA A 20 -8.04 3.22 0.63
CA ALA A 20 -9.37 3.78 0.42
C ALA A 20 -9.84 4.61 1.62
N TYR A 21 -9.59 4.12 2.83
CA TYR A 21 -9.85 4.88 4.07
C TYR A 21 -9.08 6.21 4.10
N LEU A 22 -7.80 6.23 3.71
CA LEU A 22 -6.98 7.45 3.72
C LEU A 22 -7.37 8.46 2.65
N TYR A 23 -7.85 8.02 1.49
CA TYR A 23 -8.47 8.92 0.51
C TYR A 23 -9.75 9.54 1.08
N GLN A 24 -10.58 8.74 1.74
CA GLN A 24 -11.82 9.24 2.34
C GLN A 24 -11.54 10.22 3.49
N LEU A 25 -10.60 9.90 4.37
CA LEU A 25 -10.16 10.78 5.44
C LEU A 25 -9.65 12.10 4.87
N GLU A 26 -8.92 12.03 3.76
CA GLU A 26 -8.39 13.22 3.13
C GLU A 26 -9.49 14.14 2.57
N ILE A 27 -10.45 13.58 1.84
CA ILE A 27 -11.64 14.31 1.38
C ILE A 27 -12.34 15.04 2.54
N GLU A 28 -12.46 14.37 3.69
CA GLU A 28 -13.12 14.93 4.89
C GLU A 28 -12.33 16.04 5.58
N VAL A 29 -10.99 15.96 5.57
CA VAL A 29 -10.14 16.91 6.27
C VAL A 29 -9.95 18.20 5.45
N ASN A 30 -9.85 18.10 4.14
CA ASN A 30 -9.61 19.26 3.27
C ASN A 30 -10.86 19.75 2.51
N ASP A 31 -12.04 19.17 2.76
CA ASP A 31 -13.28 19.48 2.04
C ASP A 31 -13.13 19.36 0.50
N ASP A 32 -12.26 18.45 0.03
CA ASP A 32 -11.97 18.23 -1.39
C ASP A 32 -12.96 17.23 -2.00
N TYR A 33 -14.17 17.71 -2.29
CA TYR A 33 -15.24 16.90 -2.90
C TYR A 33 -15.02 16.58 -4.39
N GLU A 34 -13.96 17.13 -5.02
CA GLU A 34 -13.55 16.75 -6.38
C GLU A 34 -12.66 15.50 -6.38
N LEU A 35 -11.97 15.24 -5.27
CA LEU A 35 -11.23 14.00 -5.05
C LEU A 35 -12.19 12.83 -4.87
N SER A 36 -11.85 11.68 -5.48
CA SER A 36 -12.64 10.45 -5.37
C SER A 36 -11.82 9.31 -4.78
N VAL A 37 -12.47 8.48 -3.99
CA VAL A 37 -11.87 7.26 -3.43
C VAL A 37 -11.67 6.25 -4.57
N PRO A 38 -10.43 5.78 -4.82
CA PRO A 38 -10.18 4.82 -5.89
C PRO A 38 -10.78 3.46 -5.57
N THR A 39 -11.34 2.78 -6.58
CA THR A 39 -11.77 1.38 -6.47
C THR A 39 -10.58 0.47 -6.77
N LEU A 40 -9.94 -0.03 -5.71
CA LEU A 40 -8.76 -0.90 -5.83
C LEU A 40 -9.13 -2.36 -5.56
N THR A 41 -8.71 -3.26 -6.45
CA THR A 41 -8.91 -4.70 -6.31
C THR A 41 -7.67 -5.46 -6.72
N VAL A 42 -7.41 -6.60 -6.07
CA VAL A 42 -6.32 -7.49 -6.45
C VAL A 42 -6.74 -8.26 -7.70
N GLU A 43 -5.90 -8.28 -8.73
CA GLU A 43 -6.06 -9.15 -9.91
C GLU A 43 -6.27 -10.59 -9.42
N GLU A 44 -7.28 -11.30 -9.93
CA GLU A 44 -7.52 -12.69 -9.55
C GLU A 44 -6.41 -13.60 -10.09
N CYS A 45 -5.91 -14.53 -9.27
CA CYS A 45 -5.02 -15.59 -9.73
C CYS A 45 -5.84 -16.82 -10.15
N HIS A 46 -5.90 -17.10 -11.46
CA HIS A 46 -6.63 -18.26 -11.99
C HIS A 46 -5.84 -19.59 -11.91
N GLU A 47 -4.64 -19.56 -11.32
CA GLU A 47 -3.76 -20.72 -11.20
C GLU A 47 -3.95 -21.40 -9.84
N THR A 48 -3.98 -22.73 -9.83
CA THR A 48 -4.10 -23.53 -8.60
C THR A 48 -2.78 -24.15 -8.16
N ALA A 49 -1.77 -24.16 -9.04
CA ALA A 49 -0.44 -24.72 -8.77
C ALA A 49 0.63 -23.63 -8.78
N LEU A 50 1.60 -23.73 -7.88
CA LEU A 50 2.74 -22.81 -7.80
C LEU A 50 3.64 -22.97 -9.03
N ASN A 51 3.50 -22.06 -9.99
CA ASN A 51 4.20 -22.09 -11.26
C ASN A 51 4.66 -20.68 -11.68
N ARG A 52 5.26 -20.57 -12.88
CA ARG A 52 5.73 -19.30 -13.42
C ARG A 52 4.61 -18.25 -13.53
N ASN A 53 3.37 -18.65 -13.82
CA ASN A 53 2.24 -17.73 -13.92
C ASN A 53 1.87 -17.15 -12.55
N VAL A 54 1.86 -17.98 -11.49
CA VAL A 54 1.68 -17.50 -10.11
C VAL A 54 2.76 -16.49 -9.73
N ARG A 55 4.03 -16.73 -10.10
CA ARG A 55 5.11 -15.75 -9.86
C ARG A 55 4.87 -14.42 -10.56
N LEU A 56 4.50 -14.47 -11.84
CA LEU A 56 4.25 -13.26 -12.62
C LEU A 56 3.04 -12.49 -12.09
N TRP A 57 1.97 -13.21 -11.71
CA TRP A 57 0.82 -12.64 -11.04
C TRP A 57 1.21 -11.95 -9.73
N MET A 58 1.91 -12.65 -8.84
CA MET A 58 2.34 -12.10 -7.55
C MET A 58 3.19 -10.83 -7.73
N PHE A 59 4.12 -10.85 -8.69
CA PHE A 59 4.93 -9.68 -8.99
C PHE A 59 4.12 -8.51 -9.53
N ARG A 60 3.11 -8.76 -10.38
CA ARG A 60 2.21 -7.69 -10.84
C ARG A 60 1.40 -7.14 -9.67
N ALA A 61 0.79 -8.00 -8.86
CA ALA A 61 -0.02 -7.60 -7.72
C ALA A 61 0.77 -6.72 -6.73
N LEU A 62 1.99 -7.14 -6.38
CA LEU A 62 2.89 -6.38 -5.50
C LEU A 62 3.32 -5.03 -6.10
N LYS A 63 3.57 -4.97 -7.42
CA LYS A 63 3.90 -3.72 -8.11
C LYS A 63 2.73 -2.76 -8.17
N CYS A 64 1.52 -3.25 -8.46
CA CYS A 64 0.31 -2.43 -8.45
C CYS A 64 0.09 -1.86 -7.05
N MET A 65 0.22 -2.68 -6.01
CA MET A 65 0.13 -2.22 -4.63
C MET A 65 1.14 -1.10 -4.33
N ALA A 66 2.41 -1.28 -4.69
CA ALA A 66 3.42 -0.27 -4.49
C ALA A 66 3.11 1.03 -5.28
N HIS A 67 2.57 0.91 -6.49
CA HIS A 67 2.15 2.06 -7.28
C HIS A 67 1.01 2.83 -6.59
N ASP A 68 -0.02 2.13 -6.11
CA ASP A 68 -1.19 2.75 -5.47
C ASP A 68 -0.82 3.40 -4.13
N ILE A 69 0.08 2.79 -3.34
CA ILE A 69 0.67 3.43 -2.16
C ILE A 69 1.38 4.73 -2.54
N ASN A 70 2.19 4.72 -3.60
CA ASN A 70 2.94 5.91 -4.02
C ASN A 70 2.04 7.02 -4.59
N ASN A 71 0.90 6.68 -5.20
CA ASN A 71 -0.11 7.66 -5.60
C ASN A 71 -0.69 8.38 -4.38
N LEU A 72 -0.99 7.64 -3.31
CA LEU A 72 -1.45 8.20 -2.04
C LEU A 72 -0.38 9.06 -1.35
N VAL A 73 0.87 8.58 -1.28
CA VAL A 73 2.00 9.37 -0.76
C VAL A 73 2.12 10.69 -1.55
N THR A 74 2.02 10.62 -2.89
CA THR A 74 2.07 11.83 -3.73
C THR A 74 0.93 12.80 -3.44
N LEU A 75 -0.28 12.30 -3.18
CA LEU A 75 -1.42 13.12 -2.77
C LEU A 75 -1.12 13.87 -1.46
N TYR A 76 -0.69 13.15 -0.42
CA TYR A 76 -0.37 13.72 0.89
C TYR A 76 0.81 14.70 0.80
N ASN A 77 1.83 14.39 0.00
CA ASN A 77 2.97 15.28 -0.26
C ASN A 77 2.52 16.60 -0.91
N LYS A 78 1.61 16.55 -1.90
CA LYS A 78 1.13 17.75 -2.62
C LYS A 78 0.38 18.72 -1.72
N GLN A 79 -0.33 18.19 -0.74
CA GLN A 79 -1.11 18.97 0.22
C GLN A 79 -0.24 19.53 1.36
N GLN A 80 1.07 19.31 1.31
CA GLN A 80 2.02 19.74 2.35
C GLN A 80 1.70 19.16 3.74
N LEU A 81 1.06 17.99 3.79
CA LEU A 81 0.62 17.31 5.03
C LEU A 81 1.76 16.68 5.81
N ILE A 82 2.99 17.13 5.57
CA ILE A 82 4.19 16.43 6.01
C ILE A 82 5.19 17.49 6.44
N ASP A 83 5.87 17.19 7.54
CA ASP A 83 7.11 17.85 7.89
C ASP A 83 8.08 17.76 6.68
N TRP A 84 8.65 18.90 6.32
CA TRP A 84 9.76 18.96 5.36
C TRP A 84 11.04 18.77 6.14
N ASP A 85 12.00 18.02 5.58
CA ASP A 85 13.33 18.03 6.18
C ASP A 85 13.99 19.41 6.03
N ALA A 86 15.12 19.61 6.70
CA ALA A 86 15.83 20.89 6.67
C ALA A 86 16.28 21.30 5.24
N ASP A 87 16.31 20.35 4.30
CA ASP A 87 16.72 20.54 2.92
C ASP A 87 15.53 20.77 1.97
N GLY A 88 14.29 20.74 2.49
CA GLY A 88 13.09 20.97 1.69
C GLY A 88 12.69 19.75 0.86
N GLU A 89 13.04 18.55 1.28
CA GLU A 89 12.51 17.29 0.74
C GLU A 89 11.34 16.77 1.60
N PRO A 90 10.34 16.10 1.00
CA PRO A 90 9.27 15.49 1.75
C PRO A 90 9.84 14.37 2.65
N LEU A 91 9.58 14.43 3.96
CA LEU A 91 10.09 13.42 4.90
C LEU A 91 9.51 12.02 4.68
N THR A 92 8.42 11.89 3.93
CA THR A 92 7.85 10.58 3.58
C THR A 92 8.43 10.10 2.24
N PRO A 93 9.40 9.17 2.25
CA PRO A 93 10.00 8.67 1.01
C PRO A 93 8.99 7.80 0.23
N PRO A 94 9.19 7.65 -1.10
CA PRO A 94 8.43 6.70 -1.89
C PRO A 94 8.55 5.27 -1.34
N TYR A 95 7.43 4.55 -1.34
CA TYR A 95 7.39 3.14 -0.97
C TYR A 95 8.03 2.26 -2.05
N SER A 96 8.98 1.42 -1.63
CA SER A 96 9.56 0.38 -2.47
C SER A 96 9.23 -1.02 -1.94
N VAL A 97 8.71 -1.87 -2.81
CA VAL A 97 8.43 -3.28 -2.53
C VAL A 97 9.68 -4.14 -2.80
N VAL A 98 9.97 -5.08 -1.92
CA VAL A 98 11.02 -6.10 -2.07
C VAL A 98 10.41 -7.32 -2.74
N MET A 99 10.89 -7.63 -3.94
CA MET A 99 10.37 -8.74 -4.72
C MET A 99 10.85 -10.09 -4.17
N PRO A 100 9.93 -11.03 -3.86
CA PRO A 100 10.32 -12.37 -3.44
C PRO A 100 11.11 -13.11 -4.54
N THR A 101 12.13 -13.86 -4.15
CA THR A 101 12.96 -14.64 -5.10
C THR A 101 12.46 -16.06 -5.34
N SER A 102 11.58 -16.56 -4.46
CA SER A 102 11.01 -17.91 -4.47
C SER A 102 9.47 -17.89 -4.56
N LEU A 103 8.87 -19.08 -4.70
CA LEU A 103 7.43 -19.31 -4.53
C LEU A 103 7.13 -20.23 -3.35
N ALA A 104 8.14 -20.83 -2.71
CA ALA A 104 7.92 -21.65 -1.54
C ALA A 104 7.47 -20.75 -0.39
N PHE A 105 6.23 -20.93 0.09
CA PHE A 105 5.64 -20.04 1.08
C PHE A 105 6.51 -19.92 2.34
N SER A 106 7.10 -21.02 2.80
CA SER A 106 8.03 -21.04 3.94
C SER A 106 9.28 -20.18 3.75
N GLU A 107 9.70 -19.93 2.51
CA GLU A 107 10.89 -19.12 2.19
C GLU A 107 10.55 -17.65 1.99
N VAL A 108 9.34 -17.34 1.50
CA VAL A 108 8.96 -15.97 1.15
C VAL A 108 8.10 -15.29 2.20
N LYS A 109 7.50 -16.03 3.13
CA LYS A 109 6.56 -15.47 4.11
C LYS A 109 7.18 -14.32 4.90
N THR A 110 8.40 -14.47 5.41
CA THR A 110 9.07 -13.40 6.18
C THR A 110 9.29 -12.14 5.34
N VAL A 111 9.73 -12.29 4.09
CA VAL A 111 9.93 -11.14 3.18
C VAL A 111 8.60 -10.43 2.94
N LEU A 112 7.53 -11.18 2.69
CA LEU A 112 6.20 -10.61 2.48
C LEU A 112 5.64 -9.97 3.76
N ASP A 113 5.78 -10.62 4.92
CA ASP A 113 5.36 -10.08 6.22
C ASP A 113 6.03 -8.72 6.48
N ASP A 114 7.34 -8.64 6.27
CA ASP A 114 8.11 -7.41 6.46
C ASP A 114 7.66 -6.32 5.47
N ASP A 115 7.41 -6.67 4.22
CA ASP A 115 6.94 -5.73 3.20
C ASP A 115 5.55 -5.16 3.49
N PHE A 116 4.60 -6.02 3.87
CA PHE A 116 3.25 -5.61 4.23
C PHE A 116 3.25 -4.80 5.54
N LYS A 117 4.10 -5.16 6.50
CA LYS A 117 4.30 -4.37 7.72
C LYS A 117 4.80 -2.96 7.38
N ARG A 118 5.84 -2.82 6.56
CA ARG A 118 6.34 -1.51 6.13
C ARG A 118 5.29 -0.69 5.39
N ALA A 119 4.48 -1.33 4.52
CA ALA A 119 3.36 -0.66 3.85
C ALA A 119 2.35 -0.11 4.87
N LEU A 120 1.91 -0.93 5.82
CA LEU A 120 0.92 -0.52 6.82
C LEU A 120 1.47 0.53 7.81
N GLU A 121 2.75 0.45 8.17
CA GLU A 121 3.41 1.47 9.01
C GLU A 121 3.44 2.83 8.32
N LEU A 122 3.77 2.86 7.02
CA LEU A 122 3.72 4.07 6.19
C LEU A 122 2.29 4.63 6.12
N LEU A 123 1.29 3.80 5.82
CA LEU A 123 -0.11 4.24 5.77
C LEU A 123 -0.60 4.74 7.14
N GLY A 124 -0.16 4.12 8.24
CA GLY A 124 -0.45 4.58 9.59
C GLY A 124 0.24 5.90 9.94
N GLN A 125 1.37 6.22 9.31
CA GLN A 125 2.02 7.52 9.42
C GLN A 125 1.22 8.61 8.70
N LEU A 126 0.76 8.34 7.46
CA LEU A 126 -0.12 9.25 6.72
C LEU A 126 -1.42 9.52 7.48
N GLU A 127 -2.01 8.48 8.07
CA GLU A 127 -3.20 8.62 8.92
C GLU A 127 -3.00 9.60 10.08
N ARG A 128 -1.85 9.52 10.77
CA ARG A 128 -1.54 10.44 11.88
C ARG A 128 -1.49 11.87 11.37
N TYR A 129 -0.82 12.12 10.24
CA TYR A 129 -0.74 13.46 9.65
C TYR A 129 -2.11 14.05 9.29
N ALA A 130 -2.98 13.26 8.65
CA ALA A 130 -4.33 13.73 8.32
C ALA A 130 -5.16 14.02 9.58
N ASN A 131 -5.05 13.18 10.63
CA ASN A 131 -5.77 13.41 11.88
C ASN A 131 -5.25 14.62 12.66
N ASP A 132 -3.93 14.84 12.70
CA ASP A 132 -3.32 15.99 13.36
C ASP A 132 -3.81 17.31 12.73
N MET A 133 -4.08 17.32 11.43
CA MET A 133 -4.64 18.47 10.73
C MET A 133 -6.12 18.72 10.98
N LYS A 134 -6.91 17.66 11.16
CA LYS A 134 -8.36 17.78 11.36
C LYS A 134 -8.68 18.70 12.56
N GLY A 135 -7.77 18.76 13.54
CA GLY A 135 -7.97 19.42 14.82
C GLY A 135 -9.04 18.68 15.65
N ASP A 136 -8.86 18.65 16.96
CA ASP A 136 -9.90 18.14 17.87
C ASP A 136 -11.23 18.91 17.73
#